data_AF-A0AAD4PZM9-F1
#
_entry.id   AF-A0AAD4PZM9-F1
#
_cell.length_a   1.000
_cell.length_b   1.000
_cell.length_c   1.000
_cell.angle_alpha   90.00
_cell.angle_beta   90.00
_cell.angle_gamma   90.00
#
_symmetry.space_group_name_H-M   'P 1'
#
loop_
_entity.id
_entity.type
_entity.pdbx_description
1 polymer ?
#
loop_
_entity_poly.entity_id
_entity_poly.type
_entity_poly.pdbx_seq_one_letter_code
_entity_poly.pdbx_strand_id
1 'polypeptide(L)'
;MIDHEISLLYSVQPSIGFTKLRCPMPVSDELFLLEKEENWADLVDKWSNEGWPTTTLHPPSLPEFYRLFLRHDFLHLNLYVTPLQLRLLLCAIQPQVSQYSESYRFIPLEERFSSSSSVSGAGDFMQLRQLEELENMLVKWNILAERVFAAQPGADLKVSCLLISQLMWLELYICFDDVQLIAGKEGYKVGRPYLTQLQQWAQSSYARKAIAHAGNVIWILQTSGDDYLRPVWWPVAVSRVALIMWCYIVGLYLSTGNTTGIDDDMLRRAPLISLNDPTTDFNPHGRILQPGEGIPCIQTICKTLIPLHDVPALFDFYIEVLEDSKRPDTPILQSSRQFLLDIKGCGIPYVGDESLQH
;
A
#
# COMPACT_ATOMS: atom_id res chain seq x y z
N MET A 1 -7.48 11.71 -10.69
CA MET A 1 -6.61 10.52 -10.57
C MET A 1 -5.20 10.91 -10.13
N ILE A 2 -4.44 11.68 -10.91
CA ILE A 2 -3.07 12.11 -10.52
C ILE A 2 -3.04 12.80 -9.15
N ASP A 3 -3.95 13.74 -8.90
CA ASP A 3 -4.09 14.41 -7.58
C ASP A 3 -4.24 13.42 -6.40
N HIS A 4 -4.99 12.33 -6.61
CA HIS A 4 -5.16 11.30 -5.59
C HIS A 4 -3.91 10.43 -5.45
N GLU A 5 -3.21 10.12 -6.54
CA GLU A 5 -1.94 9.40 -6.45
C GLU A 5 -0.88 10.21 -5.69
N ILE A 6 -0.77 11.50 -5.99
CA ILE A 6 0.09 12.43 -5.24
C ILE A 6 -0.31 12.44 -3.77
N SER A 7 -1.61 12.59 -3.49
CA SER A 7 -2.16 12.54 -2.13
C SER A 7 -1.74 11.26 -1.38
N LEU A 8 -1.85 10.09 -2.00
CA LEU A 8 -1.48 8.82 -1.38
C LEU A 8 0.02 8.73 -1.10
N LEU A 9 0.84 9.14 -2.08
CA LEU A 9 2.30 8.98 -2.03
C LEU A 9 2.96 9.96 -1.07
N TYR A 10 2.41 11.17 -0.94
CA TYR A 10 2.94 12.23 -0.09
C TYR A 10 2.19 12.38 1.23
N SER A 11 1.21 11.53 1.52
CA SER A 11 0.35 11.63 2.72
C SER A 11 -0.29 13.01 2.85
N VAL A 12 -0.82 13.53 1.74
CA VAL A 12 -1.51 14.83 1.68
C VAL A 12 -2.98 14.60 1.32
N GLN A 13 -3.89 15.45 1.76
CA GLN A 13 -5.30 15.35 1.34
C GLN A 13 -5.47 15.73 -0.14
N PRO A 14 -6.33 15.02 -0.90
CA PRO A 14 -6.57 15.35 -2.30
C PRO A 14 -7.33 16.68 -2.41
N SER A 15 -6.99 17.48 -3.41
CA SER A 15 -7.58 18.82 -3.59
C SER A 15 -9.05 18.77 -4.00
N ILE A 16 -9.46 17.72 -4.72
CA ILE A 16 -10.82 17.53 -5.20
C ILE A 16 -11.44 16.30 -4.53
N GLY A 17 -12.37 16.53 -3.61
CA GLY A 17 -13.16 15.44 -3.03
C GLY A 17 -14.02 14.73 -4.08
N PHE A 18 -14.10 13.39 -4.00
CA PHE A 18 -14.82 12.57 -4.97
C PHE A 18 -16.31 12.93 -5.12
N THR A 19 -16.94 13.47 -4.07
CA THR A 19 -18.34 13.92 -4.06
C THR A 19 -18.64 15.06 -5.05
N LYS A 20 -17.60 15.77 -5.50
CA LYS A 20 -17.69 16.81 -6.53
C LYS A 20 -17.68 16.24 -7.95
N LEU A 21 -17.27 14.98 -8.14
CA LEU A 21 -17.17 14.30 -9.44
C LEU A 21 -18.54 13.75 -9.88
N ARG A 22 -19.50 14.65 -10.12
CA ARG A 22 -20.90 14.29 -10.44
C ARG A 22 -21.15 13.99 -11.92
N CYS A 23 -20.16 14.16 -12.79
CA CYS A 23 -20.28 13.72 -14.18
C CYS A 23 -20.33 12.18 -14.24
N PRO A 24 -20.99 11.60 -15.25
CA PRO A 24 -20.86 10.18 -15.57
C PRO A 24 -19.38 9.78 -15.65
N MET A 25 -19.03 8.61 -15.11
CA MET A 25 -17.69 8.08 -15.26
C MET A 25 -17.39 7.78 -16.75
N PRO A 26 -16.11 7.65 -17.13
CA PRO A 26 -15.76 7.22 -18.46
C PRO A 26 -16.42 5.87 -18.81
N VAL A 27 -16.87 5.76 -20.06
CA VAL A 27 -17.32 4.52 -20.70
C VAL A 27 -16.09 3.63 -20.99
N SER A 28 -16.24 2.49 -21.67
CA SER A 28 -15.11 1.66 -22.11
C SER A 28 -14.01 2.47 -22.81
N ASP A 29 -12.76 2.10 -22.55
CA ASP A 29 -11.58 2.65 -23.20
C ASP A 29 -11.69 2.51 -24.73
N GLU A 30 -12.36 1.47 -25.23
CA GLU A 30 -12.64 1.28 -26.65
C GLU A 30 -13.42 2.45 -27.26
N LEU A 31 -14.52 2.90 -26.62
CA LEU A 31 -15.29 4.04 -27.13
C LEU A 31 -14.54 5.36 -26.98
N PHE A 32 -13.74 5.49 -25.91
CA PHE A 32 -13.01 6.73 -25.63
C PHE A 32 -11.81 6.93 -26.56
N LEU A 33 -11.18 5.85 -27.02
CA LEU A 33 -9.98 5.90 -27.87
C LEU A 33 -10.29 5.88 -29.38
N LEU A 34 -11.56 5.81 -29.79
CA LEU A 34 -11.92 5.88 -31.21
C LEU A 34 -11.66 7.28 -31.80
N GLU A 35 -10.85 7.32 -32.85
CA GLU A 35 -10.49 8.58 -33.52
C GLU A 35 -11.57 9.10 -34.49
N LYS A 36 -12.46 8.23 -34.99
CA LYS A 36 -13.45 8.56 -36.02
C LYS A 36 -14.88 8.49 -35.48
N GLU A 37 -15.66 9.52 -35.82
CA GLU A 37 -17.06 9.65 -35.44
C GLU A 37 -17.94 8.51 -35.99
N GLU A 38 -17.73 8.11 -37.24
CA GLU A 38 -18.48 7.02 -37.88
C GLU A 38 -18.34 5.70 -37.10
N ASN A 39 -17.11 5.35 -36.72
CA ASN A 39 -16.82 4.15 -35.93
C ASN A 39 -17.43 4.22 -34.52
N TRP A 40 -17.51 5.42 -33.94
CA TRP A 40 -18.14 5.63 -32.64
C TRP A 40 -19.65 5.39 -32.72
N ALA A 41 -20.31 5.96 -33.73
CA ALA A 41 -21.76 5.79 -33.95
C ALA A 41 -22.12 4.33 -34.19
N ASP A 42 -21.37 3.64 -35.05
CA ASP A 42 -21.55 2.21 -35.34
C ASP A 42 -21.39 1.35 -34.07
N LEU A 43 -20.42 1.66 -33.21
CA LEU A 43 -20.17 0.92 -31.97
C LEU A 43 -21.28 1.17 -30.93
N VAL A 44 -21.77 2.40 -30.81
CA VAL A 44 -22.88 2.75 -29.93
C VAL A 44 -24.17 2.08 -30.40
N ASP A 45 -24.47 2.12 -31.69
CA ASP A 45 -25.65 1.46 -32.26
C ASP A 45 -25.57 -0.05 -32.05
N LYS A 46 -24.39 -0.65 -32.29
CA LYS A 46 -24.15 -2.07 -31.99
C LYS A 46 -24.44 -2.39 -30.52
N TRP A 47 -23.95 -1.58 -29.60
CA TRP A 47 -24.16 -1.81 -28.16
C TRP A 47 -25.62 -1.63 -27.74
N SER A 48 -26.34 -0.67 -28.33
CA SER A 48 -27.77 -0.51 -28.09
C SER A 48 -28.59 -1.69 -28.62
N ASN A 49 -28.17 -2.27 -29.75
CA ASN A 49 -28.89 -3.36 -30.42
C ASN A 49 -28.59 -4.73 -29.80
N GLU A 50 -27.38 -4.93 -29.26
CA GLU A 50 -26.95 -6.17 -28.60
C GLU A 50 -27.47 -6.32 -27.16
N GLY A 51 -28.24 -5.36 -26.65
CA GLY A 51 -28.85 -5.43 -25.33
C GLY A 51 -27.83 -5.38 -24.18
N TRP A 52 -26.70 -4.71 -24.40
CA TRP A 52 -25.70 -4.51 -23.34
C TRP A 52 -26.32 -3.78 -22.14
N PRO A 53 -25.83 -4.05 -20.91
CA PRO A 53 -26.36 -3.41 -19.71
C PRO A 53 -26.39 -1.89 -19.88
N THR A 54 -27.48 -1.21 -19.49
CA THR A 54 -27.58 0.26 -19.60
C THR A 54 -26.43 1.00 -18.90
N THR A 55 -25.78 0.36 -17.94
CA THR A 55 -24.59 0.87 -17.23
C THR A 55 -23.32 0.92 -18.09
N THR A 56 -23.23 0.18 -19.21
CA THR A 56 -22.10 0.29 -20.15
C THR A 56 -22.21 1.58 -20.96
N LEU A 57 -23.39 1.89 -21.49
CA LEU A 57 -23.64 3.10 -22.28
C LEU A 57 -23.80 4.35 -21.41
N HIS A 58 -24.38 4.20 -20.22
CA HIS A 58 -24.63 5.28 -19.28
C HIS A 58 -24.07 4.94 -17.89
N PRO A 59 -22.74 5.00 -17.72
CA PRO A 59 -22.13 4.73 -16.44
C PRO A 59 -22.56 5.76 -15.38
N PRO A 60 -22.75 5.34 -14.12
CA PRO A 60 -23.06 6.28 -13.05
C PRO A 60 -21.91 7.27 -12.81
N SER A 61 -22.20 8.36 -12.11
CA SER A 61 -21.14 9.22 -11.55
C SER A 61 -20.35 8.48 -10.46
N LEU A 62 -19.13 8.92 -10.17
CA LEU A 62 -18.30 8.28 -9.14
C LEU A 62 -18.98 8.23 -7.76
N PRO A 63 -19.65 9.29 -7.26
CA PRO A 63 -20.39 9.22 -6.00
C PRO A 63 -21.52 8.19 -6.02
N GLU A 64 -22.25 8.09 -7.13
CA GLU A 64 -23.34 7.12 -7.26
C GLU A 64 -22.80 5.69 -7.36
N PHE A 65 -21.70 5.48 -8.08
CA PHE A 65 -21.01 4.21 -8.14
C PHE A 65 -20.47 3.77 -6.77
N TYR A 66 -19.87 4.70 -6.03
CA TYR A 66 -19.41 4.45 -4.67
C TYR A 66 -20.59 4.10 -3.74
N ARG A 67 -21.73 4.78 -3.86
CA ARG A 67 -22.97 4.45 -3.12
C ARG A 67 -23.47 3.04 -3.45
N LEU A 68 -23.42 2.63 -4.71
CA LEU A 68 -23.72 1.26 -5.13
C LEU A 68 -22.72 0.27 -4.52
N PHE A 69 -21.43 0.59 -4.55
CA PHE A 69 -20.34 -0.24 -3.99
C PHE A 69 -20.50 -0.51 -2.49
N LEU A 70 -21.02 0.46 -1.73
CA LEU A 70 -21.30 0.30 -0.31
C LEU A 70 -22.41 -0.72 -0.01
N ARG A 71 -23.25 -1.07 -0.98
CA ARG A 71 -24.32 -2.05 -0.77
C ARG A 71 -23.74 -3.45 -0.50
N HIS A 72 -24.47 -4.23 0.29
CA HIS A 72 -24.10 -5.63 0.59
C HIS A 72 -24.25 -6.53 -0.65
N ASP A 73 -25.21 -6.23 -1.52
CA ASP A 73 -25.52 -6.99 -2.72
C ASP A 73 -24.71 -6.56 -3.96
N PHE A 74 -23.78 -5.60 -3.81
CA PHE A 74 -23.05 -5.01 -4.94
C PHE A 74 -22.41 -6.04 -5.87
N LEU A 75 -21.72 -7.03 -5.30
CA LEU A 75 -21.05 -8.08 -6.07
C LEU A 75 -22.04 -9.04 -6.78
N HIS A 76 -23.32 -9.03 -6.40
CA HIS A 76 -24.39 -9.80 -7.06
C HIS A 76 -25.08 -9.03 -8.18
N LEU A 77 -24.92 -7.70 -8.23
CA LEU A 77 -25.51 -6.87 -9.28
C LEU A 77 -24.89 -7.10 -10.67
N ASN A 78 -23.74 -7.79 -10.74
CA ASN A 78 -23.03 -8.13 -11.99
C ASN A 78 -22.87 -6.93 -12.94
N LEU A 79 -22.59 -5.76 -12.36
CA LEU A 79 -22.35 -4.55 -13.13
C LEU A 79 -21.08 -4.71 -13.96
N TYR A 80 -21.14 -4.30 -15.23
CA TYR A 80 -19.94 -4.14 -16.04
C TYR A 80 -19.11 -2.98 -15.49
N VAL A 81 -17.88 -3.26 -15.06
CA VAL A 81 -16.95 -2.28 -14.50
C VAL A 81 -15.66 -2.32 -15.31
N THR A 82 -15.21 -1.17 -15.80
CA THR A 82 -13.94 -1.07 -16.53
C THR A 82 -12.75 -0.94 -15.57
N PRO A 83 -11.51 -1.27 -15.99
CA PRO A 83 -10.31 -1.01 -15.19
C PRO A 83 -10.17 0.44 -14.73
N LEU A 84 -10.60 1.40 -15.57
CA LEU A 84 -10.59 2.82 -15.24
C LEU A 84 -11.61 3.17 -14.13
N GLN A 85 -12.84 2.64 -14.20
CA GLN A 85 -13.85 2.81 -13.16
C GLN A 85 -13.42 2.16 -11.84
N LEU A 86 -12.78 0.99 -11.92
CA LEU A 86 -12.17 0.31 -10.76
C LEU A 86 -11.09 1.19 -10.09
N ARG A 87 -10.27 1.89 -10.89
CA ARG A 87 -9.26 2.83 -10.38
C ARG A 87 -9.88 4.09 -9.79
N LEU A 88 -10.96 4.61 -10.37
CA LEU A 88 -11.71 5.73 -9.81
C LEU A 88 -12.33 5.37 -8.46
N LEU A 89 -12.75 4.13 -8.27
CA LEU A 89 -13.26 3.66 -6.98
C LEU A 89 -12.20 3.74 -5.87
N LEU A 90 -10.93 3.42 -6.16
CA LEU A 90 -9.82 3.63 -5.20
C LEU A 90 -9.70 5.11 -4.81
N CYS A 91 -9.92 6.04 -5.75
CA CYS A 91 -9.91 7.47 -5.46
C CYS A 91 -11.02 7.87 -4.45
N ALA A 92 -12.14 7.14 -4.40
CA ALA A 92 -13.20 7.39 -3.42
C ALA A 92 -12.90 6.76 -2.05
N ILE A 93 -12.22 5.61 -2.01
CA ILE A 93 -11.87 4.90 -0.76
C ILE A 93 -10.67 5.57 -0.08
N GLN A 94 -9.70 6.06 -0.86
CA GLN A 94 -8.42 6.57 -0.34
C GLN A 94 -8.55 7.67 0.73
N PRO A 95 -9.38 8.72 0.57
CA PRO A 95 -9.50 9.76 1.59
C PRO A 95 -9.96 9.20 2.95
N GLN A 96 -10.78 8.14 2.96
CA GLN A 96 -11.25 7.50 4.19
C GLN A 96 -10.13 6.73 4.88
N VAL A 97 -9.28 6.06 4.10
CA VAL A 97 -8.09 5.36 4.59
C VAL A 97 -7.08 6.37 5.17
N SER A 98 -6.81 7.47 4.46
CA SER A 98 -5.92 8.53 4.94
C SER A 98 -6.45 9.18 6.22
N GLN A 99 -7.75 9.51 6.27
CA GLN A 99 -8.36 10.06 7.47
C GLN A 99 -8.28 9.10 8.66
N TYR A 100 -8.53 7.80 8.44
CA TYR A 100 -8.37 6.79 9.47
C TYR A 100 -6.92 6.74 9.98
N SER A 101 -5.94 6.70 9.07
CA SER A 101 -4.52 6.65 9.42
C SER A 101 -4.06 7.87 10.20
N GLU A 102 -4.50 9.08 9.80
CA GLU A 102 -4.24 10.33 10.51
C GLU A 102 -4.91 10.38 11.89
N SER A 103 -6.10 9.77 12.04
CA SER A 103 -6.85 9.75 13.31
C SER A 103 -6.30 8.73 14.30
N TYR A 104 -5.66 7.67 13.80
CA TYR A 104 -5.17 6.53 14.59
C TYR A 104 -3.68 6.30 14.40
N ARG A 105 -2.92 7.40 14.36
CA ARG A 105 -1.45 7.38 14.40
C ARG A 105 -0.97 6.67 15.65
N PHE A 106 0.11 5.90 15.53
CA PHE A 106 0.72 5.30 16.73
C PHE A 106 1.54 6.35 17.50
N ILE A 107 1.78 7.50 16.89
CA ILE A 107 2.37 8.70 17.51
C ILE A 107 1.26 9.70 17.84
N PRO A 108 0.94 9.92 19.13
CA PRO A 108 -0.10 10.88 19.52
C PRO A 108 0.34 12.33 19.26
N LEU A 109 -0.50 13.13 18.59
CA LEU A 109 -0.23 14.55 18.32
C LEU A 109 -0.41 15.46 19.56
N GLU A 110 -1.16 15.02 20.58
CA GLU A 110 -1.71 15.88 21.65
C GLU A 110 -1.35 15.46 23.09
N GLU A 111 -0.14 14.96 23.34
CA GLU A 111 0.30 14.67 24.74
C GLU A 111 0.35 15.92 25.64
N ARG A 112 0.33 17.14 25.08
CA ARG A 112 0.44 18.38 25.88
C ARG A 112 -0.84 18.80 26.63
N PHE A 113 -2.01 18.25 26.30
CA PHE A 113 -3.29 18.71 26.89
C PHE A 113 -4.15 17.59 27.50
N SER A 114 -3.73 16.33 27.41
CA SER A 114 -4.51 15.20 27.86
C SER A 114 -4.35 14.97 29.37
N SER A 115 -5.22 15.58 30.18
CA SER A 115 -5.46 15.14 31.56
C SER A 115 -5.95 13.69 31.57
N SER A 116 -5.39 12.88 32.45
CA SER A 116 -5.65 11.45 32.65
C SER A 116 -7.12 11.12 32.98
N SER A 117 -8.00 11.11 31.98
CA SER A 117 -9.41 10.71 32.16
C SER A 117 -9.88 9.73 31.08
N SER A 118 -9.79 8.45 31.38
CA SER A 118 -10.84 7.42 31.24
C SER A 118 -11.83 7.46 30.04
N VAL A 119 -11.39 7.73 28.81
CA VAL A 119 -12.17 7.44 27.57
C VAL A 119 -11.57 6.26 26.77
N SER A 120 -10.60 5.57 27.36
CA SER A 120 -9.79 4.52 26.71
C SER A 120 -10.56 3.31 26.16
N GLY A 121 -11.84 3.09 26.49
CA GLY A 121 -12.61 1.94 26.00
C GLY A 121 -13.48 2.19 24.76
N ALA A 122 -13.99 3.42 24.59
CA ALA A 122 -14.89 3.75 23.48
C ALA A 122 -14.13 4.10 22.20
N GLY A 123 -12.95 4.72 22.32
CA GLY A 123 -12.05 5.01 21.20
C GLY A 123 -11.60 3.75 20.48
N ASP A 124 -11.17 2.74 21.24
CA ASP A 124 -10.67 1.46 20.71
C ASP A 124 -11.76 0.68 19.96
N PHE A 125 -13.00 0.66 20.46
CA PHE A 125 -14.12 0.00 19.76
C PHE A 125 -14.48 0.72 18.45
N MET A 126 -14.53 2.05 18.47
CA MET A 126 -14.81 2.84 17.27
C MET A 126 -13.71 2.68 16.23
N GLN A 127 -12.45 2.65 16.65
CA GLN A 127 -11.30 2.36 15.81
C GLN A 127 -11.42 0.99 15.13
N LEU A 128 -11.64 -0.07 15.92
CA LEU A 128 -11.76 -1.44 15.41
C LEU A 128 -12.88 -1.57 14.38
N ARG A 129 -14.03 -0.94 14.64
CA ARG A 129 -15.15 -0.93 13.71
C ARG A 129 -14.81 -0.20 12.41
N GLN A 130 -14.21 0.99 12.50
CA GLN A 130 -13.82 1.74 11.30
C GLN A 130 -12.78 0.98 10.47
N LEU A 131 -11.83 0.33 11.14
CA LEU A 131 -10.86 -0.54 10.47
C LEU A 131 -11.57 -1.67 9.74
N GLU A 132 -12.47 -2.41 10.40
CA GLU A 132 -13.24 -3.50 9.78
C GLU A 132 -14.04 -3.03 8.56
N GLU A 133 -14.66 -1.85 8.63
CA GLU A 133 -15.38 -1.23 7.51
C GLU A 133 -14.45 -0.95 6.32
N LEU A 134 -13.24 -0.44 6.58
CA LEU A 134 -12.22 -0.15 5.55
C LEU A 134 -11.59 -1.42 4.97
N GLU A 135 -11.27 -2.41 5.81
CA GLU A 135 -10.79 -3.73 5.39
C GLU A 135 -11.84 -4.39 4.47
N ASN A 136 -13.12 -4.35 4.85
CA ASN A 136 -14.22 -4.89 4.05
C ASN A 136 -14.36 -4.19 2.69
N MET A 137 -14.19 -2.87 2.63
CA MET A 137 -14.17 -2.13 1.36
C MET A 137 -13.00 -2.58 0.48
N LEU A 138 -11.79 -2.69 1.02
CA LEU A 138 -10.63 -3.13 0.24
C LEU A 138 -10.74 -4.60 -0.21
N VAL A 139 -11.27 -5.49 0.62
CA VAL A 139 -11.58 -6.88 0.23
C VAL A 139 -12.60 -6.91 -0.91
N LYS A 140 -13.70 -6.18 -0.78
CA LYS A 140 -14.72 -6.08 -1.83
C LYS A 140 -14.14 -5.52 -3.13
N TRP A 141 -13.28 -4.51 -3.04
CA TRP A 141 -12.56 -3.95 -4.18
C TRP A 141 -11.65 -5.00 -4.84
N ASN A 142 -10.90 -5.77 -4.06
CA ASN A 142 -10.01 -6.83 -4.59
C ASN A 142 -10.80 -7.94 -5.30
N ILE A 143 -11.95 -8.37 -4.75
CA ILE A 143 -12.83 -9.35 -5.41
C ILE A 143 -13.37 -8.79 -6.74
N LEU A 144 -13.72 -7.49 -6.76
CA LEU A 144 -14.13 -6.84 -8.01
C LEU A 144 -12.97 -6.75 -9.01
N ALA A 145 -11.77 -6.40 -8.54
CA ALA A 145 -10.58 -6.29 -9.37
C ALA A 145 -10.22 -7.60 -10.05
N GLU A 146 -10.30 -8.73 -9.33
CA GLU A 146 -10.08 -10.06 -9.89
C GLU A 146 -11.04 -10.35 -11.06
N ARG A 147 -12.33 -10.04 -10.90
CA ARG A 147 -13.33 -10.22 -11.97
C ARG A 147 -13.05 -9.33 -13.18
N VAL A 148 -12.72 -8.05 -12.94
CA VAL A 148 -12.45 -7.07 -14.01
C VAL A 148 -11.20 -7.46 -14.80
N PHE A 149 -10.10 -7.79 -14.12
CA PHE A 149 -8.84 -8.15 -14.79
C PHE A 149 -8.85 -9.57 -15.38
N ALA A 150 -9.67 -10.48 -14.87
CA ALA A 150 -9.91 -11.77 -15.53
C ALA A 150 -10.64 -11.59 -16.88
N ALA A 151 -11.57 -10.64 -16.96
CA ALA A 151 -12.25 -10.29 -18.21
C ALA A 151 -11.36 -9.49 -19.18
N GLN A 152 -10.36 -8.77 -18.67
CA GLN A 152 -9.46 -7.90 -19.45
C GLN A 152 -7.98 -8.14 -19.07
N PRO A 153 -7.38 -9.28 -19.45
CA PRO A 153 -6.06 -9.70 -18.98
C PRO A 153 -4.90 -8.79 -19.44
N GLY A 154 -5.08 -7.98 -20.49
CA GLY A 154 -4.08 -7.06 -21.03
C GLY A 154 -4.22 -5.60 -20.58
N ALA A 155 -5.01 -5.30 -19.55
CA ALA A 155 -5.24 -3.92 -19.14
C ALA A 155 -3.96 -3.30 -18.51
N ASP A 156 -3.42 -2.25 -19.14
CA ASP A 156 -2.26 -1.47 -18.66
C ASP A 156 -2.41 -0.96 -17.23
N LEU A 157 -3.66 -0.74 -16.80
CA LEU A 157 -4.00 -0.21 -15.49
C LEU A 157 -3.84 -1.23 -14.35
N LYS A 158 -3.71 -2.53 -14.64
CA LYS A 158 -3.70 -3.61 -13.65
C LYS A 158 -2.65 -3.39 -12.56
N VAL A 159 -1.40 -3.24 -12.95
CA VAL A 159 -0.27 -3.05 -12.02
C VAL A 159 -0.48 -1.82 -11.16
N SER A 160 -0.89 -0.71 -11.77
CA SER A 160 -1.15 0.55 -11.06
C SER A 160 -2.25 0.40 -10.02
N CYS A 161 -3.37 -0.23 -10.37
CA CYS A 161 -4.49 -0.48 -9.45
C CYS A 161 -4.09 -1.37 -8.28
N LEU A 162 -3.38 -2.47 -8.55
CA LEU A 162 -2.93 -3.39 -7.50
C LEU A 162 -1.94 -2.70 -6.55
N LEU A 163 -0.98 -1.93 -7.07
CA LEU A 163 -0.03 -1.18 -6.25
C LEU A 163 -0.74 -0.15 -5.36
N ILE A 164 -1.67 0.65 -5.90
CA ILE A 164 -2.45 1.62 -5.11
C ILE A 164 -3.21 0.90 -4.00
N SER A 165 -3.89 -0.22 -4.32
CA SER A 165 -4.60 -1.02 -3.32
C SER A 165 -3.67 -1.48 -2.19
N GLN A 166 -2.48 -2.01 -2.50
CA GLN A 166 -1.53 -2.43 -1.47
C GLN A 166 -0.98 -1.26 -0.64
N LEU A 167 -0.76 -0.08 -1.24
CA LEU A 167 -0.38 1.12 -0.52
C LEU A 167 -1.48 1.61 0.43
N MET A 168 -2.76 1.46 0.06
CA MET A 168 -3.89 1.76 0.94
C MET A 168 -3.99 0.77 2.10
N TRP A 169 -3.77 -0.52 1.84
CA TRP A 169 -3.67 -1.51 2.93
C TRP A 169 -2.53 -1.17 3.90
N LEU A 170 -1.37 -0.74 3.40
CA LEU A 170 -0.26 -0.32 4.26
C LEU A 170 -0.66 0.86 5.15
N GLU A 171 -1.31 1.87 4.57
CA GLU A 171 -1.74 3.07 5.29
C GLU A 171 -2.78 2.77 6.40
N LEU A 172 -3.57 1.69 6.26
CA LEU A 172 -4.47 1.22 7.32
C LEU A 172 -3.74 0.67 8.56
N TYR A 173 -2.52 0.15 8.40
CA TYR A 173 -1.80 -0.52 9.49
C TYR A 173 -0.64 0.29 10.04
N ILE A 174 -0.18 1.29 9.30
CA ILE A 174 0.84 2.22 9.76
C ILE A 174 0.73 3.55 9.01
N CYS A 175 0.68 4.65 9.77
CA CYS A 175 0.75 5.98 9.21
C CYS A 175 2.16 6.25 8.66
N PHE A 176 2.26 6.57 7.38
CA PHE A 176 3.57 6.77 6.76
C PHE A 176 4.32 8.00 7.29
N ASP A 177 3.62 9.04 7.73
CA ASP A 177 4.26 10.20 8.38
C ASP A 177 4.97 9.80 9.68
N ASP A 178 4.41 8.85 10.45
CA ASP A 178 5.08 8.32 11.64
C ASP A 178 6.36 7.57 11.27
N VAL A 179 6.31 6.76 10.20
CA VAL A 179 7.50 6.06 9.66
C VAL A 179 8.58 7.05 9.27
N GLN A 180 8.21 8.13 8.57
CA GLN A 180 9.14 9.17 8.17
C GLN A 180 9.72 9.94 9.37
N LEU A 181 8.92 10.18 10.40
CA LEU A 181 9.38 10.81 11.64
C LEU A 181 10.45 9.96 12.34
N ILE A 182 10.19 8.65 12.47
CA ILE A 182 11.16 7.67 12.99
C ILE A 182 12.40 7.58 12.10
N ALA A 183 12.25 7.69 10.78
CA ALA A 183 13.35 7.74 9.84
C ALA A 183 14.15 9.07 9.88
N GLY A 184 13.75 10.03 10.72
CA GLY A 184 14.48 11.27 10.93
C GLY A 184 14.12 12.41 9.98
N LYS A 185 12.93 12.41 9.36
CA LYS A 185 12.41 13.52 8.52
C LYS A 185 12.53 14.89 9.22
N GLU A 186 12.30 14.93 10.53
CA GLU A 186 12.44 16.13 11.38
C GLU A 186 13.64 16.05 12.35
N GLY A 187 14.54 15.09 12.11
CA GLY A 187 15.68 14.75 12.96
C GLY A 187 15.39 13.67 14.00
N TYR A 188 16.37 12.81 14.26
CA TYR A 188 16.22 11.64 15.15
C TYR A 188 15.85 11.97 16.60
N LYS A 189 16.16 13.20 17.06
CA LYS A 189 15.75 13.67 18.39
C LYS A 189 14.23 13.79 18.52
N VAL A 190 13.53 14.09 17.43
CA VAL A 190 12.06 14.23 17.40
C VAL A 190 11.39 12.85 17.34
N GLY A 191 12.00 11.88 16.67
CA GLY A 191 11.50 10.50 16.61
C GLY A 191 11.74 9.67 17.90
N ARG A 192 12.81 9.96 18.64
CA ARG A 192 13.24 9.18 19.83
C ARG A 192 12.15 8.99 20.92
N PRO A 193 11.30 9.97 21.26
CA PRO A 193 10.23 9.78 22.24
C PRO A 193 9.21 8.70 21.85
N TYR A 194 9.12 8.37 20.56
CA TYR A 194 8.09 7.46 20.02
C TYR A 194 8.58 6.01 19.82
N LEU A 195 9.80 5.70 20.25
CA LEU A 195 10.40 4.37 20.08
C LEU A 195 9.67 3.29 20.87
N THR A 196 9.07 3.63 22.02
CA THR A 196 8.27 2.68 22.81
C THR A 196 6.99 2.27 22.07
N GLN A 197 6.34 3.22 21.40
CA GLN A 197 5.15 2.96 20.59
C GLN A 197 5.52 2.14 19.34
N LEU A 198 6.66 2.44 18.71
CA LEU A 198 7.19 1.65 17.60
C LEU A 198 7.48 0.20 18.01
N GLN A 199 8.08 0.01 19.19
CA GLN A 199 8.35 -1.30 19.78
C GLN A 199 7.05 -2.10 19.95
N GLN A 200 6.01 -1.48 20.51
CA GLN A 200 4.70 -2.11 20.67
C GLN A 200 4.05 -2.45 19.32
N TRP A 201 4.12 -1.54 18.34
CA TRP A 201 3.60 -1.77 17.01
C TRP A 201 4.28 -2.97 16.34
N ALA A 202 5.61 -3.09 16.40
CA ALA A 202 6.35 -4.19 15.79
C ALA A 202 5.96 -5.57 16.33
N GLN A 203 5.46 -5.66 17.57
CA GLN A 203 4.97 -6.92 18.15
C GLN A 203 3.49 -7.20 17.81
N SER A 204 2.75 -6.21 17.31
CA SER A 204 1.32 -6.31 17.03
C SER A 204 0.99 -7.11 15.77
N SER A 205 -0.28 -7.50 15.61
CA SER A 205 -0.78 -8.07 14.35
C SER A 205 -0.76 -7.06 13.21
N TYR A 206 -0.86 -5.75 13.49
CA TYR A 206 -0.82 -4.69 12.49
C TYR A 206 0.52 -4.64 11.77
N ALA A 207 1.64 -4.76 12.50
CA ALA A 207 2.96 -4.84 11.87
C ALA A 207 3.10 -6.04 10.93
N ARG A 208 2.59 -7.22 11.34
CA ARG A 208 2.61 -8.43 10.50
C ARG A 208 1.76 -8.29 9.24
N LYS A 209 0.60 -7.65 9.34
CA LYS A 209 -0.22 -7.29 8.18
C LYS A 209 0.49 -6.27 7.29
N ALA A 210 1.12 -5.24 7.87
CA ALA A 210 1.86 -4.22 7.12
C ALA A 210 3.01 -4.85 6.30
N ILE A 211 3.87 -5.67 6.90
CA ILE A 211 4.98 -6.30 6.14
C ILE A 211 4.47 -7.29 5.08
N ALA A 212 3.31 -7.93 5.29
CA ALA A 212 2.68 -8.79 4.28
C ALA A 212 2.25 -7.98 3.03
N HIS A 213 1.64 -6.82 3.22
CA HIS A 213 1.28 -5.92 2.11
C HIS A 213 2.51 -5.28 1.45
N ALA A 214 3.55 -5.01 2.24
CA ALA A 214 4.84 -4.55 1.71
C ALA A 214 5.49 -5.63 0.82
N GLY A 215 5.41 -6.91 1.23
CA GLY A 215 5.79 -8.06 0.40
C GLY A 215 4.98 -8.15 -0.89
N ASN A 216 3.66 -7.94 -0.83
CA ASN A 216 2.80 -7.93 -2.02
C ASN A 216 3.18 -6.86 -3.04
N VAL A 217 3.60 -5.66 -2.61
CA VAL A 217 4.09 -4.62 -3.54
C VAL A 217 5.26 -5.16 -4.37
N ILE A 218 6.19 -5.86 -3.73
CA ILE A 218 7.35 -6.47 -4.39
C ILE A 218 6.94 -7.65 -5.27
N TRP A 219 6.03 -8.50 -4.77
CA TRP A 219 5.45 -9.58 -5.57
C TRP A 219 4.83 -9.03 -6.86
N ILE A 220 3.99 -7.98 -6.76
CA ILE A 220 3.36 -7.35 -7.92
C ILE A 220 4.43 -6.87 -8.90
N LEU A 221 5.47 -6.16 -8.44
CA LEU A 221 6.51 -5.64 -9.31
C LEU A 221 7.33 -6.75 -10.01
N GLN A 222 7.57 -7.87 -9.33
CA GLN A 222 8.31 -9.02 -9.87
C GLN A 222 7.48 -9.88 -10.82
N THR A 223 6.19 -10.10 -10.54
CA THR A 223 5.31 -10.98 -11.35
C THR A 223 4.63 -10.26 -12.50
N SER A 224 4.58 -8.93 -12.48
CA SER A 224 3.98 -8.15 -13.57
C SER A 224 4.77 -8.21 -14.88
N GLY A 225 5.95 -8.84 -14.93
CA GLY A 225 6.76 -8.93 -16.16
C GLY A 225 7.16 -7.55 -16.75
N ASP A 226 7.87 -7.59 -17.88
CA ASP A 226 8.30 -6.36 -18.59
C ASP A 226 7.19 -5.74 -19.45
N ASP A 227 6.14 -6.52 -19.75
CA ASP A 227 5.10 -6.13 -20.70
C ASP A 227 4.09 -5.12 -20.14
N TYR A 228 3.97 -5.03 -18.80
CA TYR A 228 3.01 -4.12 -18.18
C TYR A 228 3.64 -2.78 -17.81
N LEU A 229 2.91 -1.70 -18.08
CA LEU A 229 3.38 -0.34 -17.80
C LEU A 229 3.42 -0.07 -16.28
N ARG A 230 4.61 -0.21 -15.66
CA ARG A 230 4.83 0.28 -14.29
C ARG A 230 4.48 1.79 -14.23
N PRO A 231 3.69 2.25 -13.25
CA PRO A 231 3.32 3.66 -13.13
C PRO A 231 4.54 4.51 -12.80
N VAL A 232 4.66 5.75 -13.30
CA VAL A 232 5.85 6.61 -13.11
C VAL A 232 6.28 6.75 -11.64
N TRP A 233 5.34 6.68 -10.71
CA TRP A 233 5.57 6.78 -9.27
C TRP A 233 5.97 5.47 -8.57
N TRP A 234 6.08 4.34 -9.29
CA TRP A 234 6.47 3.04 -8.71
C TRP A 234 7.75 3.08 -7.85
N PRO A 235 8.79 3.92 -8.15
CA PRO A 235 9.98 3.98 -7.29
C PRO A 235 9.66 4.51 -5.89
N VAL A 236 8.69 5.42 -5.77
CA VAL A 236 8.24 5.96 -4.48
C VAL A 236 7.53 4.88 -3.66
N ALA A 237 6.75 4.02 -4.31
CA ALA A 237 6.13 2.86 -3.65
C ALA A 237 7.17 1.90 -3.10
N VAL A 238 8.24 1.61 -3.87
CA VAL A 238 9.39 0.80 -3.42
C VAL A 238 10.09 1.44 -2.23
N SER A 239 10.37 2.75 -2.29
CA SER A 239 10.99 3.47 -1.17
C SER A 239 10.14 3.42 0.09
N ARG A 240 8.80 3.53 -0.03
CA ARG A 240 7.86 3.45 1.08
C ARG A 240 7.85 2.08 1.74
N VAL A 241 7.77 0.99 0.97
CA VAL A 241 7.76 -0.37 1.54
C VAL A 241 9.10 -0.72 2.18
N ALA A 242 10.22 -0.25 1.61
CA ALA A 242 11.54 -0.39 2.21
C ALA A 242 11.60 0.29 3.59
N LEU A 243 11.08 1.52 3.69
CA LEU A 243 11.06 2.27 4.95
C LEU A 243 10.15 1.62 6.00
N ILE A 244 8.99 1.09 5.60
CA ILE A 244 8.08 0.38 6.51
C ILE A 244 8.73 -0.90 7.05
N MET A 245 9.38 -1.69 6.18
CA MET A 245 10.12 -2.88 6.63
C MET A 245 11.29 -2.52 7.54
N TRP A 246 12.04 -1.47 7.21
CA TRP A 246 13.08 -0.94 8.08
C TRP A 246 12.53 -0.53 9.45
N CYS A 247 11.41 0.20 9.49
CA CYS A 247 10.75 0.63 10.72
C CYS A 247 10.32 -0.57 11.59
N TYR A 248 9.81 -1.63 10.97
CA TYR A 248 9.52 -2.90 11.63
C TYR A 248 10.77 -3.52 12.27
N ILE A 249 11.89 -3.56 11.56
CA ILE A 249 13.16 -4.09 12.07
C ILE A 249 13.69 -3.24 13.23
N VAL A 250 13.57 -1.91 13.16
CA VAL A 250 13.93 -1.02 14.26
C VAL A 250 13.08 -1.33 15.51
N GLY A 251 11.76 -1.52 15.36
CA GLY A 251 10.89 -1.90 16.47
C GLY A 251 11.21 -3.26 17.09
N LEU A 252 11.62 -4.24 16.27
CA LEU A 252 12.13 -5.53 16.77
C LEU A 252 13.44 -5.34 17.53
N TYR A 253 14.39 -4.58 16.97
CA TYR A 253 15.68 -4.27 17.60
C TYR A 253 15.51 -3.64 18.99
N LEU A 254 14.59 -2.70 19.13
CA LEU A 254 14.29 -2.06 20.42
C LEU A 254 13.72 -3.05 21.45
N SER A 255 13.07 -4.12 20.99
CA SER A 255 12.47 -5.12 21.88
C SER A 255 13.49 -6.10 22.46
N THR A 256 14.48 -6.48 21.66
CA THR A 256 15.36 -7.63 21.97
C THR A 256 16.84 -7.29 21.98
N GLY A 257 17.22 -6.07 21.61
CA GLY A 257 18.61 -5.68 21.39
C GLY A 257 19.24 -6.27 20.13
N ASN A 258 18.46 -6.97 19.29
CA ASN A 258 18.91 -7.56 18.04
C ASN A 258 17.89 -7.36 16.91
N THR A 259 18.36 -7.22 15.67
CA THR A 259 17.49 -6.93 14.50
C THR A 259 16.56 -8.09 14.14
N THR A 260 16.79 -9.24 14.73
CA THR A 260 16.07 -10.49 14.48
C THR A 260 14.79 -10.60 15.32
N GLY A 261 14.71 -9.88 16.45
CA GLY A 261 13.60 -10.01 17.40
C GLY A 261 13.57 -11.34 18.16
N ILE A 262 14.61 -12.18 18.03
CA ILE A 262 14.73 -13.52 18.65
C ILE A 262 16.19 -13.83 19.01
N ASP A 263 16.41 -14.64 20.05
CA ASP A 263 17.76 -15.03 20.49
C ASP A 263 18.54 -15.80 19.40
N ASP A 264 19.88 -15.69 19.39
CA ASP A 264 20.77 -16.20 18.32
C ASP A 264 20.64 -17.73 18.12
N ASP A 265 20.36 -18.47 19.19
CA ASP A 265 20.16 -19.93 19.17
C ASP A 265 18.80 -20.34 18.58
N MET A 266 17.81 -19.45 18.59
CA MET A 266 16.52 -19.65 17.92
C MET A 266 16.61 -19.24 16.44
N LEU A 267 17.39 -18.20 16.14
CA LEU A 267 17.62 -17.72 14.77
C LEU A 267 18.10 -18.83 13.83
N ARG A 268 19.04 -19.65 14.29
CA ARG A 268 19.63 -20.74 13.48
C ARG A 268 18.66 -21.88 13.15
N ARG A 269 17.54 -21.98 13.87
CA ARG A 269 16.54 -23.05 13.73
C ARG A 269 15.23 -22.58 13.10
N ALA A 270 14.99 -21.27 13.08
CA ALA A 270 13.74 -20.73 12.55
C ALA A 270 13.70 -20.80 11.02
N PRO A 271 12.60 -21.26 10.42
CA PRO A 271 12.46 -21.30 8.96
C PRO A 271 12.37 -19.86 8.40
N LEU A 272 12.97 -19.65 7.23
CA LEU A 272 12.79 -18.42 6.46
C LEU A 272 11.46 -18.48 5.70
N ILE A 273 10.62 -17.45 5.84
CA ILE A 273 9.31 -17.37 5.21
C ILE A 273 9.28 -16.20 4.24
N SER A 274 9.19 -16.50 2.93
CA SER A 274 9.12 -15.50 1.87
C SER A 274 7.79 -14.74 1.91
N LEU A 275 7.86 -13.41 1.94
CA LEU A 275 6.68 -12.53 1.91
C LEU A 275 6.21 -12.24 0.47
N ASN A 276 7.03 -12.52 -0.53
CA ASN A 276 6.81 -12.19 -1.94
C ASN A 276 7.08 -13.39 -2.87
N ASP A 277 6.78 -14.61 -2.43
CA ASP A 277 7.03 -15.82 -3.23
C ASP A 277 6.31 -15.76 -4.59
N PRO A 278 7.05 -15.64 -5.71
CA PRO A 278 6.45 -15.47 -7.03
C PRO A 278 5.75 -16.74 -7.54
N THR A 279 5.95 -17.88 -6.88
CA THR A 279 5.28 -19.15 -7.24
C THR A 279 3.89 -19.28 -6.62
N THR A 280 3.57 -18.43 -5.65
CA THR A 280 2.24 -18.40 -5.03
C THR A 280 1.28 -17.51 -5.82
N ASP A 281 0.01 -17.92 -5.85
CA ASP A 281 -1.06 -17.11 -6.43
C ASP A 281 -1.19 -15.78 -5.67
N PHE A 282 -1.63 -14.74 -6.38
CA PHE A 282 -1.83 -13.43 -5.76
C PHE A 282 -2.83 -13.52 -4.60
N ASN A 283 -2.36 -13.26 -3.38
CA ASN A 283 -3.21 -13.10 -2.23
C ASN A 283 -3.37 -11.61 -1.93
N PRO A 284 -4.60 -11.04 -1.99
CA PRO A 284 -4.80 -9.62 -1.73
C PRO A 284 -4.39 -9.14 -0.33
N HIS A 285 -4.37 -10.04 0.65
CA HIS A 285 -3.91 -9.78 2.03
C HIS A 285 -2.40 -10.00 2.22
N GLY A 286 -1.74 -10.57 1.21
CA GLY A 286 -0.34 -10.97 1.26
C GLY A 286 -0.09 -12.12 2.22
N ARG A 287 1.21 -12.43 2.43
CA ARG A 287 1.64 -13.51 3.32
C ARG A 287 1.69 -13.02 4.76
N ILE A 288 0.55 -13.06 5.46
CA ILE A 288 0.49 -12.74 6.89
C ILE A 288 1.16 -13.85 7.70
N LEU A 289 2.11 -13.47 8.55
CA LEU A 289 2.81 -14.38 9.43
C LEU A 289 2.08 -14.57 10.76
N GLN A 290 2.09 -15.80 11.28
CA GLN A 290 1.68 -16.07 12.65
C GLN A 290 2.84 -15.82 13.63
N PRO A 291 2.54 -15.47 14.90
CA PRO A 291 3.59 -15.34 15.92
C PRO A 291 4.42 -16.63 16.04
N GLY A 292 5.74 -16.52 15.89
CA GLY A 292 6.67 -17.65 15.99
C GLY A 292 6.72 -18.58 14.77
N GLU A 293 6.06 -18.24 13.67
CA GLU A 293 6.02 -19.07 12.45
C GLU A 293 7.39 -19.19 11.77
N GLY A 294 8.20 -18.14 11.83
CA GLY A 294 9.52 -18.09 11.21
C GLY A 294 10.05 -16.67 11.06
N ILE A 295 11.16 -16.54 10.35
CA ILE A 295 11.80 -15.25 10.07
C ILE A 295 11.26 -14.75 8.72
N PRO A 296 10.63 -13.55 8.68
CA PRO A 296 10.22 -12.95 7.40
C PRO A 296 11.44 -12.70 6.52
N CYS A 297 11.32 -13.02 5.24
CA CYS A 297 12.32 -12.72 4.23
C CYS A 297 11.70 -12.24 2.92
N ILE A 298 12.52 -11.62 2.09
CA ILE A 298 12.20 -11.24 0.71
C ILE A 298 12.97 -12.14 -0.24
N GLN A 299 12.28 -12.62 -1.26
CA GLN A 299 12.85 -13.46 -2.30
C GLN A 299 13.26 -12.62 -3.51
N THR A 300 14.50 -12.78 -3.94
CA THR A 300 15.00 -12.16 -5.17
C THR A 300 14.51 -12.93 -6.40
N ILE A 301 14.66 -12.31 -7.58
CA ILE A 301 14.38 -12.96 -8.88
C ILE A 301 15.22 -14.24 -9.03
N CYS A 302 16.43 -14.26 -8.47
CA CYS A 302 17.35 -15.40 -8.42
C CYS A 302 16.97 -16.46 -7.37
N LYS A 303 15.80 -16.34 -6.72
CA LYS A 303 15.31 -17.22 -5.63
C LYS A 303 16.18 -17.21 -4.36
N THR A 304 17.01 -16.20 -4.19
CA THR A 304 17.75 -16.00 -2.93
C THR A 304 16.79 -15.40 -1.90
N LEU A 305 16.82 -15.92 -0.67
CA LEU A 305 16.03 -15.39 0.45
C LEU A 305 16.88 -14.42 1.26
N ILE A 306 16.41 -13.18 1.39
CA ILE A 306 17.03 -12.11 2.17
C ILE A 306 16.19 -11.90 3.43
N PRO A 307 16.65 -12.34 4.61
CA PRO A 307 15.94 -12.11 5.86
C PRO A 307 15.78 -10.61 6.13
N LEU A 308 14.62 -10.20 6.66
CA LEU A 308 14.39 -8.77 6.94
C LEU A 308 15.42 -8.20 7.94
N HIS A 309 15.90 -9.00 8.88
CA HIS A 309 16.87 -8.55 9.89
C HIS A 309 18.25 -8.18 9.31
N ASP A 310 18.57 -8.63 8.09
CA ASP A 310 19.77 -8.22 7.34
C ASP A 310 19.48 -6.90 6.61
N VAL A 311 19.51 -5.80 7.38
CA VAL A 311 19.17 -4.46 6.90
C VAL A 311 20.02 -4.05 5.68
N PRO A 312 21.36 -4.22 5.67
CA PRO A 312 22.16 -3.86 4.49
C PRO A 312 21.74 -4.62 3.24
N ALA A 313 21.56 -5.94 3.32
CA ALA A 313 21.15 -6.76 2.17
C ALA A 313 19.72 -6.43 1.71
N LEU A 314 18.82 -6.10 2.63
CA LEU A 314 17.47 -5.67 2.32
C LEU A 314 17.45 -4.36 1.50
N PHE A 315 18.27 -3.37 1.88
CA PHE A 315 18.38 -2.13 1.10
C PHE A 315 19.08 -2.36 -0.25
N ASP A 316 20.09 -3.23 -0.32
CA ASP A 316 20.70 -3.62 -1.59
C ASP A 316 19.68 -4.21 -2.56
N PHE A 317 18.81 -5.09 -2.06
CA PHE A 317 17.70 -5.62 -2.85
C PHE A 317 16.77 -4.51 -3.38
N TYR A 318 16.34 -3.58 -2.53
CA TYR A 318 15.45 -2.51 -2.99
C TYR A 318 16.11 -1.58 -4.01
N ILE A 319 17.41 -1.31 -3.87
CA ILE A 319 18.19 -0.53 -4.83
C ILE A 319 18.30 -1.30 -6.15
N GLU A 320 18.56 -2.61 -6.13
CA GLU A 320 18.57 -3.47 -7.32
C GLU A 320 17.21 -3.47 -8.04
N VAL A 321 16.11 -3.54 -7.28
CA VAL A 321 14.75 -3.45 -7.84
C VAL A 321 14.52 -2.12 -8.56
N LEU A 322 15.12 -1.01 -8.09
CA LEU A 322 15.09 0.29 -8.76
C LEU A 322 15.95 0.30 -10.04
N GLU A 323 17.07 -0.41 -10.04
CA GLU A 323 18.01 -0.48 -11.17
C GLU A 323 17.56 -1.39 -12.32
N ASP A 324 16.70 -2.37 -12.04
CA ASP A 324 16.12 -3.32 -13.01
C ASP A 324 15.23 -2.64 -14.09
N SER A 325 15.02 -1.32 -14.03
CA SER A 325 14.18 -0.64 -14.99
C SER A 325 14.90 -0.41 -16.33
N LYS A 326 14.45 -1.09 -17.39
CA LYS A 326 14.86 -0.83 -18.80
C LYS A 326 14.45 0.57 -19.33
N ARG A 327 13.82 1.40 -18.49
CA ARG A 327 13.28 2.72 -18.84
C ARG A 327 14.35 3.80 -18.63
N PRO A 328 14.25 4.94 -19.35
CA PRO A 328 15.14 6.06 -19.12
C PRO A 328 15.06 6.52 -17.66
N ASP A 329 16.23 6.83 -17.10
CA ASP A 329 16.39 7.34 -15.74
C ASP A 329 15.48 8.55 -15.53
N THR A 330 14.50 8.42 -14.63
CA THR A 330 13.60 9.52 -14.27
C THR A 330 14.14 10.23 -13.02
N PRO A 331 13.88 11.54 -12.82
CA PRO A 331 14.28 12.24 -11.61
C PRO A 331 13.72 11.60 -10.33
N ILE A 332 12.52 11.03 -10.41
CA ILE A 332 11.88 10.30 -9.30
C ILE A 332 12.67 9.04 -8.96
N LEU A 333 13.06 8.26 -9.98
CA LEU A 333 13.87 7.06 -9.79
C LEU A 333 15.22 7.38 -9.13
N GLN A 334 15.91 8.42 -9.62
CA GLN A 334 17.19 8.87 -9.07
C GLN A 334 17.04 9.35 -7.62
N SER A 335 16.00 10.14 -7.33
CA SER A 335 15.71 10.60 -5.97
C SER A 335 15.39 9.45 -5.03
N SER A 336 14.57 8.48 -5.45
CA SER A 336 14.26 7.27 -4.67
C SER A 336 15.49 6.42 -4.39
N ARG A 337 16.39 6.27 -5.38
CA ARG A 337 17.65 5.53 -5.23
C ARG A 337 18.58 6.21 -4.24
N GLN A 338 18.80 7.51 -4.39
CA GLN A 338 19.65 8.28 -3.48
C GLN A 338 19.10 8.22 -2.05
N PHE A 339 17.79 8.39 -1.89
CA PHE A 339 17.13 8.27 -0.60
C PHE A 339 17.38 6.91 0.07
N LEU A 340 17.25 5.79 -0.66
CA LEU A 340 17.51 4.47 -0.10
C LEU A 340 19.00 4.25 0.24
N LEU A 341 19.92 4.82 -0.55
CA LEU A 341 21.35 4.81 -0.23
C LEU A 341 21.67 5.58 1.06
N ASP A 342 21.04 6.73 1.25
CA ASP A 342 21.23 7.56 2.44
C ASP A 342 20.73 6.85 3.71
N ILE A 343 19.54 6.22 3.63
CA ILE A 343 18.99 5.43 4.74
C ILE A 343 19.87 4.21 5.03
N LYS A 344 20.32 3.49 3.99
CA LYS A 344 21.27 2.36 4.15
C LYS A 344 22.54 2.81 4.88
N GLY A 345 23.10 3.97 4.52
CA GLY A 345 24.29 4.53 5.16
C GLY A 345 24.08 4.92 6.63
N CYS A 346 22.85 5.29 7.02
CA CYS A 346 22.52 5.62 8.40
C CYS A 346 22.36 4.39 9.31
N GLY A 347 22.03 3.22 8.76
CA GLY A 347 21.80 2.00 9.54
C GLY A 347 20.63 2.13 10.52
N ILE A 348 20.84 1.74 11.79
CA ILE A 348 19.87 1.93 12.88
C ILE A 348 20.39 3.08 13.77
N PRO A 349 19.87 4.30 13.62
CA PRO A 349 20.42 5.51 14.22
C PRO A 349 20.16 5.63 15.73
N TYR A 350 19.38 4.71 16.29
CA TYR A 350 19.04 4.65 17.71
C TYR A 350 20.00 3.77 18.54
N VAL A 351 21.02 3.19 17.90
CA VAL A 351 22.05 2.38 18.56
C VAL A 351 23.13 3.30 19.12
N GLY A 352 23.21 3.39 20.46
CA GLY A 352 24.36 3.99 21.16
C GLY A 352 24.32 5.50 21.39
N ASP A 353 23.43 5.95 22.29
CA ASP A 353 23.61 7.25 22.95
C ASP A 353 22.99 7.21 24.36
N GLU A 354 23.63 6.43 25.24
CA GLU A 354 23.52 6.60 26.71
C GLU A 354 24.70 7.43 27.27
N SER A 355 25.60 7.94 26.42
CA SER A 355 26.88 8.54 26.85
C SER A 355 27.00 10.06 26.66
N LEU A 356 25.95 10.77 26.26
CA LEU A 356 25.94 12.24 26.18
C LEU A 356 24.84 12.88 27.05
N GLN A 357 24.74 12.43 28.31
CA GLN A 357 24.13 13.20 29.39
C GLN A 357 25.11 13.33 30.57
N HIS A 358 26.08 14.23 30.42
CA HIS A 358 26.73 14.92 31.54
C HIS A 358 26.84 16.41 31.22
#